data_AF-A0A956Y6K1-F1
#
_entry.id   AF-A0A956Y6K1-F1
#
_cell.length_a   1.000
_cell.length_b   1.000
_cell.length_c   1.000
_cell.angle_alpha   90.00
_cell.angle_beta   90.00
_cell.angle_gamma   90.00
#
_symmetry.space_group_name_H-M   'P 1'
#
loop_
_entity.id
_entity.type
_entity.pdbx_description
1 polymer ?
#
loop_
_entity_poly.entity_id
_entity_poly.type
_entity_poly.pdbx_seq_one_letter_code
_entity_poly.pdbx_strand_id
1 'polypeptide(L)'
;MPEDKSQRRALIDPIILALKSRRVLIAISALIVGLMTIVVPELVAVRVEILVLLITLALALIGGYTIEDAAVAARQTNPSALPREQIQELIDAVLDALMENSEEGIG
;
A
#
# COMPACT_ATOMS: atom_id res chain seq x y z
N MET A 1 -30.62 3.05 -32.06
CA MET A 1 -30.57 3.22 -30.60
C MET A 1 -29.11 3.16 -30.15
N PRO A 2 -28.50 4.27 -29.69
CA PRO A 2 -27.06 4.35 -29.43
C PRO A 2 -26.66 4.13 -27.95
N GLU A 3 -27.53 3.56 -27.11
CA GLU A 3 -27.31 3.49 -25.65
C GLU A 3 -26.36 2.35 -25.20
N ASP A 4 -26.12 1.36 -26.04
CA ASP A 4 -25.45 0.10 -25.65
C ASP A 4 -23.92 0.23 -25.45
N LYS A 5 -23.28 1.22 -26.10
CA LYS A 5 -21.81 1.39 -26.06
C LYS A 5 -21.33 2.14 -24.82
N SER A 6 -22.13 3.08 -24.32
CA SER A 6 -21.86 3.82 -23.08
C SER A 6 -21.96 2.90 -21.86
N GLN A 7 -23.01 2.08 -21.83
CA GLN A 7 -23.28 1.15 -20.74
C GLN A 7 -22.29 -0.01 -20.68
N ARG A 8 -21.85 -0.54 -21.84
CA ARG A 8 -20.75 -1.53 -21.89
C ARG A 8 -19.44 -0.97 -21.35
N ARG A 9 -19.06 0.26 -21.68
CA ARG A 9 -17.83 0.88 -21.13
C ARG A 9 -17.91 1.04 -19.62
N ALA A 10 -19.05 1.48 -19.10
CA ALA A 10 -19.26 1.65 -17.66
C ALA A 10 -19.10 0.36 -16.84
N LEU A 11 -19.39 -0.82 -17.43
CA LEU A 11 -19.25 -2.12 -16.76
C LEU A 11 -17.92 -2.80 -17.05
N ILE A 12 -17.38 -2.66 -18.27
CA ILE A 12 -16.15 -3.34 -18.69
C ILE A 12 -14.92 -2.61 -18.15
N ASP A 13 -14.92 -1.28 -18.12
CA ASP A 13 -13.78 -0.47 -17.63
C ASP A 13 -13.40 -0.80 -16.17
N PRO A 14 -14.34 -0.93 -15.21
CA PRO A 14 -13.98 -1.33 -13.84
C PRO A 14 -13.39 -2.74 -13.76
N ILE A 15 -13.83 -3.67 -14.61
CA ILE A 15 -13.27 -5.03 -14.66
C ILE A 15 -11.84 -4.99 -15.21
N ILE A 16 -11.61 -4.26 -16.29
CA ILE A 16 -10.27 -4.07 -16.88
C ILE A 16 -9.35 -3.36 -15.89
N LEU A 17 -9.87 -2.35 -15.16
CA LEU A 17 -9.13 -1.64 -14.13
C LEU A 17 -8.77 -2.57 -12.96
N ALA A 18 -9.69 -3.42 -12.53
CA ALA A 18 -9.41 -4.43 -11.50
C ALA A 18 -8.33 -5.41 -11.95
N LEU A 19 -8.38 -5.89 -13.20
CA LEU A 19 -7.38 -6.81 -13.75
C LEU A 19 -5.98 -6.20 -13.92
N LYS A 20 -5.87 -4.86 -13.94
CA LYS A 20 -4.57 -4.16 -13.90
C LYS A 20 -3.90 -4.26 -12.52
N SER A 21 -4.67 -4.53 -11.46
CA SER A 21 -4.13 -4.65 -10.11
C SER A 21 -3.40 -5.98 -9.92
N ARG A 22 -2.12 -5.91 -9.54
CA ARG A 22 -1.31 -7.10 -9.19
C ARG A 22 -1.97 -7.93 -8.09
N ARG A 23 -2.62 -7.27 -7.12
CA ARG A 23 -3.32 -7.94 -6.01
C ARG A 23 -4.50 -8.78 -6.50
N VAL A 24 -5.24 -8.27 -7.49
CA VAL A 24 -6.37 -8.98 -8.11
C VAL A 24 -5.87 -10.17 -8.92
N LEU A 25 -4.78 -10.02 -9.67
CA LEU A 25 -4.17 -11.13 -10.42
C LEU A 25 -3.69 -12.26 -9.50
N ILE A 26 -3.10 -11.92 -8.35
CA ILE A 26 -2.69 -12.91 -7.33
C ILE A 26 -3.91 -13.64 -6.79
N ALA A 27 -4.98 -12.92 -6.44
CA ALA A 27 -6.21 -13.53 -5.94
C ALA A 27 -6.88 -14.45 -6.97
N ILE A 28 -6.95 -14.03 -8.24
CA ILE A 28 -7.51 -14.85 -9.33
C ILE A 28 -6.65 -16.09 -9.56
N SER A 29 -5.31 -15.95 -9.55
CA SER A 29 -4.39 -17.07 -9.73
C SER A 29 -4.53 -18.08 -8.58
N ALA A 30 -4.60 -17.62 -7.34
CA ALA A 30 -4.83 -18.46 -6.18
C ALA A 30 -6.20 -19.15 -6.24
N LEU A 31 -7.24 -18.47 -6.71
CA LEU A 31 -8.55 -19.07 -6.92
C LEU A 31 -8.50 -20.18 -7.97
N ILE A 32 -7.87 -19.94 -9.12
CA ILE A 32 -7.75 -20.93 -10.21
C ILE A 32 -6.99 -22.16 -9.71
N VAL A 33 -5.85 -21.98 -9.05
CA VAL A 33 -5.08 -23.09 -8.49
C VAL A 33 -5.89 -23.83 -7.43
N GLY A 34 -6.58 -23.12 -6.53
CA GLY A 34 -7.47 -23.70 -5.54
C GLY A 34 -8.55 -24.58 -6.16
N LEU A 35 -9.21 -24.11 -7.22
CA LEU A 35 -10.21 -24.88 -7.96
C LEU A 35 -9.61 -26.11 -8.64
N MET A 36 -8.40 -26.01 -9.19
CA MET A 36 -7.70 -27.16 -9.79
C MET A 36 -7.43 -28.27 -8.75
N THR A 37 -7.20 -27.93 -7.48
CA THR A 37 -6.99 -28.95 -6.43
C THR A 37 -8.25 -29.78 -6.11
N ILE A 38 -9.43 -29.29 -6.47
CA ILE A 38 -10.70 -30.02 -6.31
C ILE A 38 -10.81 -31.11 -7.39
N VAL A 39 -10.32 -30.82 -8.59
CA VAL A 39 -10.41 -31.69 -9.78
C VAL A 39 -9.49 -32.91 -9.66
N VAL A 40 -8.38 -32.80 -8.93
CA VAL A 40 -7.42 -33.90 -8.76
C VAL A 40 -7.76 -34.73 -7.51
N PRO A 41 -8.23 -35.99 -7.67
CA PRO A 41 -8.66 -36.82 -6.54
C PRO A 41 -7.48 -37.28 -5.66
N GLU A 42 -6.28 -37.40 -6.22
CA GLU A 42 -5.06 -37.82 -5.50
C GLU A 42 -4.65 -36.81 -4.42
N LEU A 43 -5.06 -35.55 -4.57
CA LEU A 43 -4.74 -34.48 -3.63
C LEU A 43 -5.66 -34.45 -2.40
N VAL A 44 -6.70 -35.30 -2.32
CA VAL A 44 -7.69 -35.24 -1.22
C VAL A 44 -7.03 -35.31 0.17
N ALA A 45 -6.04 -36.18 0.33
CA ALA A 45 -5.34 -36.38 1.60
C ALA A 45 -4.52 -35.16 2.07
N VAL A 46 -4.11 -34.30 1.14
CA VAL A 46 -3.26 -33.12 1.40
C VAL A 46 -3.91 -31.81 0.97
N ARG A 47 -5.21 -31.86 0.65
CA ARG A 47 -5.94 -30.74 0.03
C ARG A 47 -5.99 -29.54 0.96
N VAL A 48 -6.21 -29.79 2.24
CA VAL A 48 -6.31 -28.75 3.26
C VAL A 48 -4.97 -28.02 3.38
N GLU A 49 -3.87 -28.76 3.45
CA GLU A 49 -2.51 -28.25 3.54
C GLU A 49 -2.15 -27.41 2.32
N ILE A 50 -2.49 -27.88 1.12
CA ILE A 50 -2.27 -27.13 -0.12
C ILE A 50 -3.06 -25.82 -0.12
N LEU A 51 -4.35 -25.87 0.26
CA LEU A 51 -5.19 -24.67 0.31
C LEU A 51 -4.69 -23.68 1.36
N VAL A 52 -4.26 -24.15 2.53
CA VAL A 52 -3.67 -23.31 3.57
C VAL A 52 -2.41 -22.63 3.04
N LEU A 53 -1.46 -23.39 2.49
CA LEU A 53 -0.23 -22.84 1.92
C LEU A 53 -0.51 -21.81 0.82
N LEU A 54 -1.46 -22.11 -0.07
CA LEU A 54 -1.86 -21.25 -1.18
C LEU A 54 -2.48 -19.94 -0.67
N ILE A 55 -3.41 -20.01 0.29
CA ILE A 55 -4.06 -18.84 0.88
C ILE A 55 -3.05 -18.00 1.66
N THR A 56 -2.21 -18.64 2.49
CA THR A 56 -1.17 -17.95 3.26
C THR A 56 -0.19 -17.24 2.33
N LEU A 57 0.26 -17.88 1.25
CA LEU A 57 1.13 -17.26 0.25
C LEU A 57 0.44 -16.08 -0.44
N ALA A 58 -0.81 -16.23 -0.87
CA ALA A 58 -1.56 -15.15 -1.50
C ALA A 58 -1.73 -13.95 -0.57
N LEU A 59 -2.08 -14.19 0.70
CA LEU A 59 -2.21 -13.15 1.72
C LEU A 59 -0.87 -12.47 2.02
N ALA A 60 0.22 -13.22 2.11
CA ALA A 60 1.55 -12.67 2.32
C ALA A 60 1.98 -11.74 1.17
N LEU A 61 1.74 -12.14 -0.08
CA LEU A 61 2.04 -11.32 -1.26
C LEU A 61 1.18 -10.06 -1.31
N ILE A 62 -0.14 -10.20 -1.12
CA ILE A 62 -1.07 -9.06 -1.14
C ILE A 62 -0.78 -8.09 0.02
N GLY A 63 -0.50 -8.61 1.22
CA GLY A 63 -0.10 -7.83 2.39
C GLY A 63 1.22 -7.10 2.17
N GLY A 64 2.22 -7.77 1.58
CA GLY A 64 3.50 -7.17 1.21
C GLY A 64 3.34 -5.97 0.28
N TYR A 65 2.58 -6.13 -0.81
CA TYR A 65 2.26 -5.02 -1.71
C TYR A 65 1.50 -3.89 -1.01
N THR A 66 0.64 -4.22 -0.05
CA THR A 66 -0.11 -3.20 0.71
C THR A 66 0.81 -2.34 1.57
N ILE A 67 1.79 -2.95 2.22
CA ILE A 67 2.79 -2.24 3.02
C ILE A 67 3.72 -1.41 2.13
N GLU A 68 4.18 -1.95 1.00
CA GLU A 68 5.01 -1.23 0.04
C GLU A 68 4.29 0.02 -0.50
N ASP A 69 3.04 -0.14 -0.94
CA ASP A 69 2.24 0.97 -1.45
C ASP A 69 1.98 2.02 -0.36
N ALA A 70 1.73 1.60 0.89
CA ALA A 70 1.58 2.51 2.02
C ALA A 70 2.88 3.27 2.34
N ALA A 71 4.03 2.61 2.25
CA ALA A 71 5.35 3.23 2.47
C ALA A 71 5.69 4.23 1.35
N VAL A 72 5.38 3.91 0.10
CA VAL A 72 5.54 4.82 -1.04
C VAL A 72 4.63 6.03 -0.88
N ALA A 73 3.34 5.81 -0.55
CA ALA A 73 2.40 6.89 -0.29
C ALA A 73 2.87 7.80 0.87
N ALA A 74 3.32 7.21 1.98
CA ALA A 74 3.86 7.96 3.12
C ALA A 74 5.09 8.79 2.77
N ARG A 75 5.98 8.28 1.90
CA ARG A 75 7.13 9.04 1.38
C ARG A 75 6.73 10.18 0.45
N GLN A 76 5.64 10.02 -0.31
CA GLN A 76 5.14 11.06 -1.21
C GLN A 76 4.36 12.14 -0.47
N THR A 77 3.69 11.80 0.64
CA THR A 77 2.94 12.76 1.46
C THR A 77 3.77 13.46 2.53
N ASN A 78 4.94 12.92 2.90
CA ASN A 78 5.95 13.62 3.72
C ASN A 78 7.12 14.11 2.85
N PRO A 79 7.09 15.35 2.34
CA PRO A 79 8.31 16.04 1.95
C PRO A 79 9.03 16.48 3.23
N SER A 80 9.54 15.53 4.02
CA SER A 80 10.45 15.83 5.12
C SER A 80 11.86 16.09 4.58
N ALA A 81 11.97 17.19 3.85
CA ALA A 81 13.05 18.11 4.13
C ALA A 81 12.37 19.26 4.87
N LEU A 82 12.48 19.29 6.21
CA LEU A 82 12.29 20.55 6.92
C LEU A 82 13.12 21.59 6.15
N PRO A 83 12.50 22.64 5.59
CA PRO A 83 13.24 23.66 4.86
C PRO A 83 14.37 24.14 5.76
N ARG A 84 15.60 24.20 5.25
CA ARG A 84 16.76 24.66 6.04
C ARG A 84 16.46 25.97 6.77
N GLU A 85 15.63 26.81 6.16
CA GLU A 85 15.09 28.04 6.70
C GLU A 85 14.34 27.83 8.03
N GLN A 86 13.46 26.84 8.16
CA GLN A 86 12.73 26.56 9.41
C GLN A 86 13.64 26.02 10.52
N ILE A 87 14.72 25.31 10.15
CA ILE A 87 15.72 24.85 11.12
C ILE A 87 16.59 26.03 11.58
N GLN A 88 16.98 26.92 10.67
CA GLN A 88 17.73 28.13 11.00
C GLN A 88 16.92 29.07 11.88
N GLU A 89 15.66 29.32 11.54
CA GLU A 89 14.77 30.19 12.31
C GLU A 89 14.53 29.64 13.73
N LEU A 90 14.43 28.32 13.89
CA LEU A 90 14.35 27.68 15.20
C LEU A 90 15.65 27.82 16.00
N ILE A 91 16.81 27.68 15.35
CA ILE A 91 18.12 27.83 16.01
C ILE A 91 18.34 29.28 16.45
N ASP A 92 18.02 30.26 15.59
CA ASP A 92 18.15 31.67 15.90
C ASP A 92 17.22 32.07 17.05
N ALA A 93 15.96 31.62 17.04
CA ALA A 93 15.02 31.86 18.14
C ALA A 93 15.49 31.25 19.48
N VAL A 94 16.16 30.09 19.46
CA VAL A 94 16.71 29.48 20.67
C VAL A 94 17.94 30.23 21.17
N LEU A 95 18.80 30.71 20.26
CA LEU A 95 19.99 31.50 20.61
C LEU A 95 19.61 32.86 21.19
N ASP A 96 18.64 33.55 20.58
CA ASP A 96 18.13 34.83 21.07
C ASP A 96 17.54 34.69 22.47
N ALA A 97 16.72 33.64 22.70
CA ALA A 97 16.16 33.37 24.03
C ALA A 97 17.25 33.08 25.08
N LEU A 98 18.37 32.43 24.70
CA LEU A 98 19.48 32.18 25.63
C LEU A 98 20.32 33.44 25.90
N MET A 99 20.47 34.33 24.93
CA MET A 99 21.17 35.60 25.10
C MET A 99 20.36 36.59 25.93
N GLU A 100 19.05 36.68 25.72
CA GLU A 100 18.14 37.53 26.49
C GLU A 100 18.14 37.15 27.99
N ASN A 101 18.13 35.84 28.29
CA ASN A 101 18.28 35.34 29.66
C ASN A 101 19.68 35.58 30.27
N SER A 102 20.70 35.82 29.44
CA SER A 102 22.05 36.16 29.92
C SER A 102 22.22 37.65 30.24
N GLU A 103 21.40 38.52 29.64
CA GLU A 103 21.44 39.97 29.90
C GLU A 103 20.62 40.36 31.14
N GLU A 104 19.55 39.64 31.47
CA GLU A 104 18.77 39.85 32.70
C GLU A 104 19.48 39.37 33.99
N GLY A 105 20.62 38.68 33.87
CA GLY A 105 21.42 38.18 35.00
C GLY A 105 22.47 39.15 35.57
N ILE A 106 22.62 40.35 34.99
CA ILE A 106 23.52 41.41 35.50
C ILE A 106 22.70 42.69 35.68
N GLY A 107 21.85 42.70 36.72
CA GLY A 107 21.13 43.86 37.23
C GLY A 107 21.13 43.86 38.75
#